data_AF-A0A1Q3QSR3-F1
#
_entry.id   AF-A0A1Q3QSR3-F1
#
_cell.length_a   1.000
_cell.length_b   1.000
_cell.length_c   1.000
_cell.angle_alpha   90.00
_cell.angle_beta   90.00
_cell.angle_gamma   90.00
#
_symmetry.space_group_name_H-M   'P 1'
#
loop_
_entity.id
_entity.type
_entity.pdbx_description
1 polymer ?
#
loop_
_entity_poly.entity_id
_entity_poly.type
_entity_poly.pdbx_seq_one_letter_code
_entity_poly.pdbx_strand_id
1 'polypeptide(L)' 'MHETLLLPISGYHPIPMRPLLYLSSAFVNTFGITQPSQKSAVRAAWFIAGMLLLVVAVVAAAGGIALHLIFQR' A
#
# COMPACT_ATOMS: atom_id res chain seq x y z
N MET A 1 -2.95 47.21 -26.93
CA MET A 1 -1.96 46.16 -26.59
C MET A 1 -2.16 45.75 -25.14
N HIS A 2 -3.17 44.93 -24.81
CA HIS A 2 -3.30 44.28 -23.50
C HIS A 2 -3.76 42.84 -23.79
N GLU A 3 -2.79 41.95 -24.01
CA GLU A 3 -3.01 40.52 -24.10
C GLU A 3 -3.26 39.99 -22.68
N THR A 4 -4.52 39.76 -22.35
CA THR A 4 -4.94 38.97 -21.18
C THR A 4 -4.48 37.53 -21.36
N LEU A 5 -3.30 37.25 -20.82
CA LEU A 5 -2.72 35.92 -20.70
C LEU A 5 -3.51 35.14 -19.63
N LEU A 6 -4.66 34.61 -20.02
CA LEU A 6 -5.43 33.65 -19.23
C LEU A 6 -4.62 32.34 -19.18
N LEU A 7 -3.76 32.23 -18.17
CA LEU A 7 -3.10 30.97 -17.83
C LEU A 7 -4.17 29.89 -17.65
N PRO A 8 -4.06 28.72 -18.30
CA PRO A 8 -4.94 27.61 -18.00
C PRO A 8 -4.72 27.25 -16.53
N ILE A 9 -5.74 27.50 -15.70
CA ILE A 9 -5.80 27.03 -14.32
C ILE A 9 -5.52 25.53 -14.37
N SER A 10 -4.32 25.16 -13.94
CA SER A 10 -3.83 23.79 -13.90
C SER A 10 -4.90 22.96 -13.19
N GLY A 11 -5.58 22.11 -13.95
CA GLY A 11 -6.58 21.21 -13.40
C GLY A 11 -5.90 20.33 -12.36
N TYR A 12 -6.18 20.59 -11.09
CA TYR A 12 -5.80 19.70 -10.01
C TYR A 12 -6.64 18.44 -10.22
N HIS A 13 -6.11 17.51 -11.01
CA HIS A 13 -6.65 16.18 -11.17
C HIS A 13 -6.07 15.37 -10.02
N PRO A 14 -6.84 15.08 -8.95
CA PRO A 14 -6.35 14.19 -7.91
C PRO A 14 -6.10 12.83 -8.59
N ILE A 15 -4.83 12.51 -8.82
CA ILE A 15 -4.43 11.22 -9.36
C ILE A 15 -5.00 10.20 -8.37
N PRO A 16 -5.87 9.28 -8.81
CA PRO A 16 -6.49 8.31 -7.91
C PRO A 16 -5.37 7.50 -7.25
N MET A 17 -5.15 7.77 -5.97
CA MET A 17 -4.13 7.09 -5.19
C MET A 17 -4.61 5.65 -5.03
N ARG A 18 -4.00 4.72 -5.78
CA ARG A 18 -4.34 3.30 -5.68
C ARG A 18 -3.70 2.78 -4.38
N PRO A 19 -4.45 2.49 -3.31
CA PRO A 19 -3.87 2.24 -1.98
C PRO A 19 -2.88 1.07 -1.98
N LEU A 20 -3.12 0.05 -2.81
CA LEU A 20 -2.20 -1.07 -3.01
C LEU A 20 -0.84 -0.64 -3.59
N LEU A 21 -0.83 0.32 -4.52
CA LEU A 21 0.41 0.87 -5.10
C LEU A 21 1.15 1.75 -4.09
N TYR A 22 0.43 2.46 -3.23
CA TYR A 22 1.04 3.18 -2.12
C TYR A 22 1.69 2.22 -1.12
N LEU A 23 0.98 1.15 -0.73
CA LEU A 23 1.51 0.13 0.17
C LEU A 23 2.74 -0.57 -0.43
N SER A 24 2.71 -0.89 -1.73
CA SER A 24 3.84 -1.53 -2.41
C SER A 24 5.05 -0.62 -2.54
N SER A 25 4.84 0.66 -2.89
CA SER A 25 5.92 1.64 -2.98
C SER A 25 6.56 1.92 -1.61
N ALA A 26 5.76 1.99 -0.54
CA ALA A 26 6.27 2.12 0.82
C ALA A 26 7.11 0.88 1.23
N PHE A 27 6.65 -0.33 0.90
CA PHE A 27 7.39 -1.56 1.17
C PHE A 27 8.71 -1.60 0.38
N VAL A 28 8.65 -1.29 -0.91
CA VAL A 28 9.82 -1.23 -1.80
C VAL A 28 10.84 -0.20 -1.29
N ASN A 29 10.38 0.96 -0.82
CA ASN A 29 11.24 2.00 -0.25
C ASN A 29 11.86 1.58 1.09
N THR A 30 11.12 0.87 1.95
CA THR A 30 11.60 0.39 3.25
C THR A 30 12.65 -0.72 3.11
N PHE A 31 12.48 -1.62 2.16
CA PHE A 31 13.39 -2.76 1.95
C PHE A 31 14.43 -2.54 0.84
N GLY A 32 14.42 -1.36 0.19
CA GLY A 32 15.37 -1.00 -0.87
C GLY A 32 15.28 -1.88 -2.12
N ILE A 33 14.10 -2.42 -2.43
CA ILE A 33 13.93 -3.33 -3.58
C ILE A 33 13.90 -2.51 -4.89
N THR A 34 14.42 -3.07 -5.98
CA THR A 34 14.36 -2.46 -7.32
C THR A 34 12.93 -2.15 -7.71
N GLN A 35 12.70 -0.94 -8.24
CA GLN A 35 11.37 -0.47 -8.62
C GLN A 35 10.86 -1.29 -9.83
N PRO A 36 9.78 -2.07 -9.69
CA PRO A 36 9.27 -2.87 -10.80
C PRO A 36 8.60 -1.99 -11.85
N SER A 37 8.64 -2.41 -13.12
CA SER A 37 7.85 -1.77 -14.19
C SER A 37 6.36 -1.74 -13.82
N GLN A 38 5.56 -0.79 -14.36
CA GLN A 38 4.16 -0.57 -13.95
C GLN A 38 3.32 -1.87 -13.84
N LYS A 39 3.50 -2.80 -14.77
CA LYS A 39 2.77 -4.09 -14.77
C LYS A 39 3.21 -5.02 -13.63
N SER A 40 4.51 -5.02 -13.30
CA SER A 40 5.05 -5.77 -12.17
C SER A 40 4.76 -5.11 -10.83
N ALA A 41 4.59 -3.79 -10.77
CA ALA A 41 4.24 -3.06 -9.55
C ALA A 41 2.88 -3.49 -8.98
N VAL A 42 1.89 -3.73 -9.84
CA VAL A 42 0.56 -4.20 -9.40
C VAL A 42 0.62 -5.63 -8.85
N ARG A 43 1.41 -6.52 -9.47
CA ARG A 43 1.60 -7.90 -8.97
C ARG A 43 2.35 -7.90 -7.64
N ALA A 44 3.41 -7.11 -7.52
CA ALA A 44 4.15 -6.95 -6.28
C ALA A 44 3.25 -6.40 -5.17
N ALA A 45 2.37 -5.43 -5.48
CA ALA A 45 1.42 -4.90 -4.52
C ALA A 45 0.46 -5.95 -3.96
N TRP A 46 -0.09 -6.81 -4.82
CA TRP A 46 -0.94 -7.92 -4.38
C TRP A 46 -0.18 -8.97 -3.57
N PHE A 47 1.07 -9.26 -3.94
CA PHE A 47 1.93 -10.17 -3.18
C PHE A 47 2.23 -9.63 -1.77
N ILE A 48 2.63 -8.37 -1.68
CA ILE A 48 2.91 -7.68 -0.40
C ILE A 48 1.65 -7.65 0.47
N ALA A 49 0.51 -7.27 -0.10
CA ALA A 49 -0.76 -7.26 0.62
C ALA A 49 -1.13 -8.65 1.17
N GLY A 50 -0.96 -9.70 0.36
CA GLY A 50 -1.21 -11.09 0.78
C GLY A 50 -0.27 -11.57 1.88
N MET A 51 1.02 -11.28 1.78
CA MET A 51 1.99 -11.58 2.83
C MET A 51 1.71 -10.85 4.13
N LEU A 52 1.34 -9.57 4.06
CA LEU A 52 0.98 -8.78 5.23
C LEU A 52 -0.26 -9.36 5.93
N LEU A 53 -1.29 -9.72 5.15
CA LEU A 53 -2.51 -10.35 5.68
C LEU A 53 -2.19 -11.68 6.37
N LEU A 54 -1.32 -12.50 5.77
CA LEU A 54 -0.93 -13.79 6.34
C LEU A 54 -0.23 -13.61 7.69
N VAL A 55 0.70 -12.67 7.79
CA VAL A 55 1.40 -12.36 9.04
C VAL A 55 0.41 -11.93 10.13
N VAL A 56 -0.52 -11.02 9.80
CA VAL A 56 -1.56 -10.58 10.74
C VAL A 56 -2.43 -11.75 11.19
N ALA A 57 -2.83 -12.63 10.28
CA ALA A 57 -3.64 -13.81 10.60
C ALA A 57 -2.91 -14.78 11.54
N VAL A 58 -1.62 -15.03 11.30
CA VAL A 58 -0.80 -15.91 12.16
C VAL A 58 -0.65 -15.31 13.56
N VAL A 59 -0.36 -14.01 13.67
CA VAL A 59 -0.22 -13.34 14.96
C VAL A 59 -1.55 -13.33 15.71
N ALA A 60 -2.66 -13.05 15.03
CA ALA A 60 -4.00 -13.09 15.61
C ALA A 60 -4.38 -14.49 16.08
N ALA A 61 -4.07 -15.53 15.31
CA ALA A 61 -4.32 -16.91 15.69
C ALA A 61 -3.49 -17.33 16.91
N ALA A 62 -2.19 -17.04 16.90
CA ALA A 62 -1.30 -17.35 18.02
C ALA A 62 -1.73 -16.62 19.30
N GLY A 63 -2.02 -15.32 19.20
CA GLY A 63 -2.53 -14.52 20.32
C GLY A 63 -3.89 -15.00 20.81
N GLY A 64 -4.80 -15.35 19.90
CA GLY A 64 -6.11 -15.91 20.23
C GLY A 64 -6.01 -17.24 20.98
N ILE A 65 -5.15 -18.16 20.52
CA ILE A 65 -4.88 -19.43 21.20
C ILE A 65 -4.27 -19.17 22.58
N ALA A 66 -3.26 -18.29 22.67
CA ALA A 66 -2.61 -17.98 23.94
C ALA A 66 -3.60 -17.39 24.95
N LEU A 67 -4.43 -16.43 24.54
CA LEU A 67 -5.49 -15.86 25.39
C LEU A 67 -6.50 -16.93 25.79
N HIS A 68 -6.95 -17.76 24.85
CA HIS A 68 -7.91 -18.83 25.14
C HIS A 68 -7.38 -19.80 26.20
N LEU A 69 -6.12 -20.21 26.10
CA LEU A 69 -5.47 -21.08 27.08
C LEU A 69 -5.31 -20.42 28.45
N ILE A 70 -5.07 -19.10 28.50
CA ILE A 70 -4.97 -18.34 29.75
C ILE A 70 -6.35 -18.21 30.42
N PHE A 71 -7.41 -17.94 29.66
CA PHE A 71 -8.77 -17.77 30.20
C PHE A 71 -9.49 -19.09 30.52
N GLN A 72 -9.05 -20.22 29.95
CA GLN A 72 -9.58 -21.55 30.27
C GLN A 72 -8.94 -22.20 31.50
N ARG A 73 -7.94 -21.55 32.11
CA ARG A 73 -7.36 -21.94 33.40
C ARG A 73 -8.10 -21.27 34.55
#